data_AF-A0A1H3DYJ0-F1
#
_entry.id   AF-A0A1H3DYJ0-F1
#
_cell.length_a   1.000
_cell.length_b   1.000
_cell.length_c   1.000
_cell.angle_alpha   90.00
_cell.angle_beta   90.00
_cell.angle_gamma   90.00
#
_symmetry.space_group_name_H-M   'P 1'
#
loop_
_entity.id
_entity.type
_entity.pdbx_description
1 polymer ?
#
loop_
_entity_poly.entity_id
_entity_poly.type
_entity_poly.pdbx_seq_one_letter_code
_entity_poly.pdbx_strand_id
1 'polypeptide(L)'
;MRSLPLFLEEDGFRAVHACWIDASLDRLKALTGNGVLTEEQLIRAADRNEADEIFILAEQITKGPEQRLPEGWSFTDKDGTERDQVRLQWWNAAARTWRDIAISVPSVEDLPDEDLPETLSAQTYPATARPVFFGHYWLSGDPVLQAQNALCLDYSAGKEGPLVTYELYPGEVSLSPERICMHETPS
;
A
#
# COMPACT_ATOMS: atom_id res chain seq x y z
N MET A 1 -0.37 -8.64 -17.98
CA MET A 1 -1.18 -9.17 -16.85
C MET A 1 -2.57 -9.51 -17.36
N ARG A 2 -2.82 -10.70 -17.93
CA ARG A 2 -4.17 -11.12 -18.39
C ARG A 2 -4.80 -12.21 -17.53
N SER A 3 -4.04 -12.81 -16.61
CA SER A 3 -4.44 -14.00 -15.86
C SER A 3 -4.18 -13.91 -14.35
N LEU A 4 -3.45 -12.89 -13.90
CA LEU A 4 -3.16 -12.69 -12.49
C LEU A 4 -4.16 -11.71 -11.89
N PRO A 5 -4.70 -12.00 -10.70
CA PRO A 5 -5.59 -11.08 -10.01
C PRO A 5 -4.80 -9.88 -9.48
N LEU A 6 -5.49 -8.75 -9.24
CA LEU A 6 -4.90 -7.56 -8.62
C LEU A 6 -4.53 -7.76 -7.14
N PHE A 7 -5.03 -8.83 -6.51
CA PHE A 7 -4.76 -9.20 -5.12
C PHE A 7 -4.87 -10.73 -4.95
N LEU A 8 -4.29 -11.26 -3.87
CA LEU A 8 -4.49 -12.62 -3.41
C LEU A 8 -5.13 -12.59 -2.02
N GLU A 9 -6.14 -13.41 -1.80
CA GLU A 9 -6.77 -13.60 -0.49
C GLU A 9 -6.85 -15.09 -0.17
N GLU A 10 -6.04 -15.51 0.80
CA GLU A 10 -6.03 -16.87 1.34
C GLU A 10 -6.47 -16.83 2.81
N ASP A 11 -6.79 -17.98 3.38
CA ASP A 11 -7.22 -18.05 4.79
C ASP A 11 -6.14 -17.52 5.76
N GLY A 12 -4.86 -17.76 5.44
CA GLY A 12 -3.72 -17.37 6.27
C GLY A 12 -3.14 -15.99 5.96
N PHE A 13 -3.32 -15.46 4.76
CA PHE A 13 -2.70 -14.19 4.38
C PHE A 13 -3.41 -13.48 3.22
N ARG A 14 -3.01 -12.23 3.03
CA ARG A 14 -3.43 -11.35 1.95
C ARG A 14 -2.19 -10.82 1.22
N ALA A 15 -2.27 -10.64 -0.09
CA ALA A 15 -1.21 -9.98 -0.85
C ALA A 15 -1.80 -9.01 -1.87
N VAL A 16 -1.18 -7.84 -2.04
CA VAL A 16 -1.67 -6.79 -2.95
C VAL A 16 -0.51 -5.93 -3.45
N HIS A 17 -0.64 -5.26 -4.59
CA HIS A 17 0.46 -4.44 -5.10
C HIS A 17 0.78 -3.25 -4.18
N ALA A 18 -0.22 -2.41 -3.84
CA ALA A 18 0.01 -1.22 -3.02
C ALA A 18 -0.87 -1.17 -1.77
N CYS A 19 -2.18 -1.37 -1.89
CA CYS A 19 -3.08 -1.16 -0.75
C CYS A 19 -4.24 -2.16 -0.65
N TRP A 20 -4.53 -2.58 0.59
CA TRP A 20 -5.67 -3.42 0.93
C TRP A 20 -6.77 -2.60 1.61
N ILE A 21 -7.88 -2.38 0.91
CA ILE A 21 -9.08 -1.74 1.44
C ILE A 21 -10.27 -2.66 1.16
N ASP A 22 -10.85 -3.22 2.23
CA ASP A 22 -11.86 -4.28 2.10
C ASP A 22 -13.05 -3.83 1.21
N ALA A 23 -13.56 -2.61 1.38
CA ALA A 23 -14.66 -2.08 0.57
C ALA A 23 -14.33 -2.02 -0.94
N SER A 24 -13.12 -1.55 -1.30
CA SER A 24 -12.68 -1.47 -2.68
C SER A 24 -12.45 -2.85 -3.29
N LEU A 25 -11.87 -3.78 -2.51
CA LEU A 25 -11.62 -5.14 -2.95
C LEU A 25 -12.92 -5.93 -3.11
N ASP A 26 -13.89 -5.78 -2.21
CA ASP A 26 -15.20 -6.41 -2.32
C ASP A 26 -15.96 -5.90 -3.54
N ARG A 27 -15.87 -4.59 -3.82
CA ARG A 27 -16.45 -4.02 -5.04
C ARG A 27 -15.74 -4.55 -6.29
N LEU A 28 -14.42 -4.63 -6.29
CA LEU A 28 -13.65 -5.18 -7.40
C LEU A 28 -14.01 -6.65 -7.66
N LYS A 29 -14.12 -7.48 -6.62
CA LYS A 29 -14.57 -8.89 -6.71
C LYS A 29 -15.94 -9.00 -7.35
N ALA A 30 -16.88 -8.12 -6.99
CA ALA A 30 -18.23 -8.13 -7.56
C ALA A 30 -18.25 -7.78 -9.07
N LEU A 31 -17.27 -7.02 -9.54
CA LEU A 31 -17.18 -6.56 -10.93
C LEU A 31 -16.30 -7.45 -11.81
N THR A 32 -15.48 -8.33 -11.23
CA THR A 32 -14.39 -9.03 -11.93
C THR A 32 -14.39 -10.53 -11.59
N GLY A 33 -13.54 -11.31 -12.26
CA GLY A 33 -13.31 -12.71 -11.91
C GLY A 33 -12.42 -12.84 -10.68
N ASN A 34 -12.87 -12.36 -9.52
CA ASN A 34 -12.09 -12.31 -8.27
C ASN A 34 -10.76 -11.56 -8.40
N GLY A 35 -10.82 -10.32 -8.90
CA GLY A 35 -9.65 -9.46 -9.11
C GLY A 35 -8.93 -9.69 -10.45
N VAL A 36 -9.32 -10.70 -11.23
CA VAL A 36 -8.82 -10.89 -12.61
C VAL A 36 -9.64 -10.03 -13.56
N LEU A 37 -8.98 -9.07 -14.20
CA LEU A 37 -9.60 -8.17 -15.17
C LEU A 37 -9.74 -8.85 -16.54
N THR A 38 -10.89 -8.65 -17.19
CA THR A 38 -11.03 -8.94 -18.63
C THR A 38 -10.20 -7.95 -19.46
N GLU A 39 -10.05 -8.21 -20.76
CA GLU A 39 -9.34 -7.29 -21.66
C GLU A 39 -9.98 -5.90 -21.72
N GLU A 40 -11.31 -5.84 -21.78
CA GLU A 40 -12.06 -4.59 -21.75
C GLU A 40 -11.86 -3.84 -20.41
N GLN A 41 -11.92 -4.56 -19.29
CA GLN A 41 -11.71 -3.98 -17.97
C GLN A 41 -10.26 -3.49 -17.79
N LEU A 42 -9.28 -4.20 -18.34
CA LEU A 42 -7.88 -3.77 -18.32
C LEU A 42 -7.69 -2.47 -19.11
N ILE A 43 -8.37 -2.31 -20.26
CA ILE A 43 -8.35 -1.06 -21.02
C ILE A 43 -8.97 0.07 -20.20
N ARG A 44 -10.15 -0.17 -19.60
CA ARG A 44 -10.83 0.82 -18.74
C ARG A 44 -9.97 1.22 -17.53
N ALA A 45 -9.30 0.26 -16.90
CA ALA A 45 -8.37 0.50 -15.80
C ALA A 45 -7.15 1.36 -16.21
N ALA A 46 -6.83 1.44 -17.50
CA ALA A 46 -5.71 2.22 -18.04
C ALA A 46 -6.13 3.59 -18.61
N ASP A 47 -7.43 3.84 -18.83
CA ASP A 47 -7.94 4.98 -19.62
C ASP A 47 -7.97 6.33 -18.87
N ARG A 48 -7.41 6.40 -17.64
CA ARG A 48 -7.34 7.61 -16.79
C ARG A 48 -8.68 8.37 -16.66
N ASN A 49 -9.79 7.65 -16.82
CA ASN A 49 -11.13 8.20 -16.71
C ASN A 49 -11.58 8.13 -15.24
N GLU A 50 -11.49 9.27 -14.54
CA GLU A 50 -11.85 9.39 -13.12
C GLU A 50 -13.34 9.17 -12.82
N ALA A 51 -14.20 9.04 -13.84
CA ALA A 51 -15.59 8.64 -13.67
C ALA A 51 -15.81 7.12 -13.81
N ASP A 52 -14.80 6.37 -14.27
CA ASP A 52 -14.91 4.92 -14.44
C ASP A 52 -14.56 4.20 -13.13
N GLU A 53 -15.51 3.44 -12.61
CA GLU A 53 -15.36 2.70 -11.36
C GLU A 53 -14.19 1.68 -11.40
N ILE A 54 -13.93 1.03 -12.54
CA ILE A 54 -12.80 0.09 -12.66
C ILE A 54 -11.48 0.83 -12.59
N PHE A 55 -11.39 2.02 -13.21
CA PHE A 55 -10.21 2.88 -13.11
C PHE A 55 -9.94 3.28 -11.65
N ILE A 56 -10.95 3.80 -10.95
CA ILE A 56 -10.81 4.25 -9.55
C ILE A 56 -10.34 3.10 -8.65
N LEU A 57 -10.99 1.93 -8.75
CA LEU A 57 -10.65 0.77 -7.92
C LEU A 57 -9.24 0.25 -8.22
N ALA A 58 -8.89 0.13 -9.51
CA ALA A 58 -7.55 -0.31 -9.91
C ALA A 58 -6.49 0.69 -9.45
N GLU A 59 -6.75 2.00 -9.61
CA GLU A 59 -5.84 3.04 -9.15
C GLU A 59 -5.61 2.97 -7.64
N GLN A 60 -6.68 2.89 -6.84
CA GLN A 60 -6.58 2.83 -5.39
C GLN A 60 -5.79 1.60 -4.91
N ILE A 61 -6.02 0.43 -5.51
CA ILE A 61 -5.35 -0.83 -5.13
C ILE A 61 -3.88 -0.85 -5.57
N THR A 62 -3.56 -0.19 -6.69
CA THR A 62 -2.22 -0.24 -7.31
C THR A 62 -1.32 0.95 -6.98
N LYS A 63 -1.87 2.05 -6.45
CA LYS A 63 -1.09 3.20 -6.00
C LYS A 63 -1.17 3.43 -4.49
N GLY A 64 -2.21 2.91 -3.87
CA GLY A 64 -2.55 3.18 -2.48
C GLY A 64 -3.19 4.55 -2.28
N PRO A 65 -3.64 4.83 -1.05
CA PRO A 65 -4.33 6.07 -0.73
C PRO A 65 -3.36 7.26 -0.68
N GLU A 66 -3.78 8.33 -1.35
CA GLU A 66 -3.18 9.65 -1.28
C GLU A 66 -4.21 10.62 -0.71
N GLN A 67 -3.76 11.55 0.13
CA GLN A 67 -4.63 12.48 0.82
C GLN A 67 -4.01 13.87 0.80
N ARG A 68 -4.84 14.87 0.49
CA ARG A 68 -4.47 16.28 0.59
C ARG A 68 -4.29 16.67 2.05
N LEU A 69 -3.19 17.36 2.32
CA LEU A 69 -2.88 17.95 3.62
C LEU A 69 -3.91 19.04 4.00
N PRO A 70 -4.00 19.41 5.29
CA PRO A 70 -4.79 20.55 5.72
C PRO A 70 -4.40 21.84 4.99
N GLU A 71 -5.33 22.78 4.91
CA GLU A 71 -5.10 24.06 4.21
C GLU A 71 -3.87 24.79 4.78
N GLY A 72 -3.00 25.28 3.88
CA GLY A 72 -1.77 25.98 4.24
C GLY A 72 -0.53 25.09 4.42
N TRP A 73 -0.67 23.77 4.31
CA TRP A 73 0.46 22.84 4.37
C TRP A 73 0.87 22.31 3.00
N SER A 74 2.17 22.35 2.74
CA SER A 74 2.84 21.74 1.59
C SER A 74 4.25 21.32 1.99
N PHE A 75 4.85 20.44 1.21
CA PHE A 75 6.24 20.04 1.35
C PHE A 75 6.90 19.95 -0.03
N THR A 76 8.22 20.07 -0.08
CA THR A 76 8.98 19.91 -1.33
C THR A 76 9.48 18.47 -1.43
N ASP A 77 9.13 17.77 -2.51
CA ASP A 77 9.62 16.41 -2.75
C ASP A 77 11.12 16.40 -3.14
N LYS A 78 11.71 15.19 -3.21
CA LYS A 78 13.13 15.00 -3.56
C LYS A 78 13.52 15.53 -4.94
N ASP A 79 12.54 15.73 -5.82
CA ASP A 79 12.73 16.24 -7.18
C ASP A 79 12.54 17.77 -7.24
N GLY A 80 12.32 18.42 -6.08
CA GLY A 80 12.15 19.86 -5.96
C GLY A 80 10.74 20.35 -6.27
N THR A 81 9.76 19.44 -6.36
CA THR A 81 8.36 19.80 -6.64
C THR A 81 7.60 20.03 -5.34
N GLU A 82 6.90 21.16 -5.23
CA GLU A 82 5.99 21.42 -4.12
C GLU A 82 4.75 20.52 -4.24
N ARG A 83 4.40 19.86 -3.14
CA ARG A 83 3.29 18.92 -3.01
C ARG A 83 2.41 19.31 -1.83
N ASP A 84 1.11 19.21 -2.01
CA ASP A 84 0.09 19.37 -0.97
C ASP A 84 -0.64 18.05 -0.66
N GLN A 85 -0.17 16.93 -1.22
CA GLN A 85 -0.72 15.59 -1.02
C GLN A 85 0.35 14.63 -0.52
N VAL A 86 -0.02 13.78 0.43
CA VAL A 86 0.83 12.74 1.00
C VAL A 86 0.25 11.37 0.70
N ARG A 87 1.14 10.38 0.58
CA ARG A 87 0.74 8.97 0.65
C ARG A 87 0.53 8.58 2.09
N LEU A 88 -0.40 7.66 2.31
CA LEU A 88 -0.72 7.18 3.65
C LEU A 88 -0.19 5.77 3.89
N GLN A 89 0.39 5.59 5.06
CA GLN A 89 0.66 4.31 5.70
C GLN A 89 -0.67 3.68 6.11
N TRP A 90 -1.43 3.19 5.13
CA TRP A 90 -2.75 2.59 5.36
C TRP A 90 -2.69 1.39 6.31
N TRP A 91 -1.53 0.78 6.53
CA TRP A 91 -1.30 -0.27 7.52
C TRP A 91 -1.12 0.23 8.97
N ASN A 92 -0.93 1.53 9.19
CA ASN A 92 -0.63 2.08 10.52
C ASN A 92 -1.90 2.44 11.30
N ALA A 93 -2.56 1.45 11.89
CA ALA A 93 -3.75 1.65 12.74
C ALA A 93 -3.49 2.46 14.03
N ALA A 94 -2.22 2.62 14.42
CA ALA A 94 -1.81 3.39 15.59
C ALA A 94 -1.62 4.88 15.28
N ALA A 95 -1.62 5.30 14.01
CA ALA A 95 -1.42 6.68 13.62
C ALA A 95 -2.46 7.61 14.27
N ARG A 96 -2.01 8.76 14.77
CA ARG A 96 -2.86 9.80 15.36
C ARG A 96 -2.74 11.12 14.65
N THR A 97 -1.56 11.44 14.08
CA THR A 97 -1.31 12.70 13.39
C THR A 97 -0.90 12.49 11.93
N TRP A 98 -0.84 13.58 11.15
CA TRP A 98 -0.31 13.55 9.78
C TRP A 98 1.13 13.07 9.71
N ARG A 99 1.94 13.39 10.73
CA ARG A 99 3.33 12.93 10.85
C ARG A 99 3.42 11.42 11.02
N ASP A 100 2.47 10.82 11.74
CA ASP A 100 2.44 9.37 11.99
C ASP A 100 2.03 8.55 10.75
N ILE A 101 1.10 9.07 9.96
CA ILE A 101 0.49 8.31 8.85
C ILE A 101 1.15 8.58 7.51
N ALA A 102 1.85 9.69 7.32
CA ALA A 102 2.42 10.01 6.02
C ALA A 102 3.59 9.07 5.67
N ILE A 103 3.75 8.80 4.38
CA ILE A 103 4.92 8.11 3.80
C ILE A 103 5.37 8.80 2.52
N SER A 104 6.63 8.55 2.14
CA SER A 104 7.27 9.13 0.95
C SER A 104 7.42 10.65 1.00
N VAL A 105 7.46 11.22 2.22
CA VAL A 105 7.74 12.63 2.49
C VAL A 105 9.21 12.76 2.91
N PRO A 106 9.99 13.72 2.37
CA PRO A 106 11.41 13.87 2.71
C PRO A 106 11.68 14.16 4.19
N SER A 107 10.78 14.91 4.83
CA SER A 107 10.84 15.23 6.25
C SER A 107 9.42 15.26 6.81
N VAL A 108 9.14 14.40 7.79
CA VAL A 108 7.83 14.41 8.50
C VAL A 108 7.64 15.68 9.33
N GLU A 109 8.71 16.41 9.65
CA GLU A 109 8.62 17.71 10.36
C GLU A 109 7.98 18.80 9.51
N ASP A 110 7.97 18.63 8.18
CA ASP A 110 7.31 19.55 7.24
C ASP A 110 5.78 19.34 7.22
N LEU A 111 5.26 18.38 8.00
CA LEU A 111 3.85 18.05 8.08
C LEU A 111 3.21 18.58 9.38
N PRO A 112 1.88 18.79 9.37
CA PRO A 112 1.18 19.23 10.58
C PRO A 112 1.26 18.19 11.70
N ASP A 113 1.55 18.65 12.91
CA ASP A 113 1.35 17.87 14.13
C ASP A 113 -0.09 18.01 14.62
N GLU A 114 -1.03 17.74 13.72
CA GLU A 114 -2.48 17.83 13.96
C GLU A 114 -3.10 16.44 13.89
N ASP A 115 -4.16 16.24 14.67
CA ASP A 115 -4.91 14.98 14.68
C ASP A 115 -5.48 14.67 13.28
N LEU A 116 -5.45 13.38 12.94
CA LEU A 116 -6.06 12.88 11.72
C LEU A 116 -7.59 13.00 11.78
N PRO A 117 -8.24 13.32 10.65
CA PRO A 117 -9.69 13.17 10.55
C PRO A 117 -10.12 11.75 10.92
N GLU A 118 -11.22 11.60 11.68
CA GLU A 118 -11.76 10.30 12.10
C GLU A 118 -12.03 9.39 10.87
N THR A 119 -12.48 9.98 9.77
CA THR A 119 -12.71 9.27 8.51
C THR A 119 -11.45 8.63 7.95
N LEU A 120 -10.27 9.22 8.19
CA LEU A 120 -8.99 8.71 7.69
C LEU A 120 -8.43 7.61 8.59
N SER A 121 -8.49 7.81 9.90
CA SER A 121 -8.09 6.78 10.87
C SER A 121 -8.95 5.50 10.75
N ALA A 122 -10.24 5.64 10.46
CA ALA A 122 -11.15 4.52 10.23
C ALA A 122 -10.87 3.72 8.94
N GLN A 123 -10.08 4.27 8.01
CA GLN A 123 -9.70 3.60 6.76
C GLN A 123 -8.39 2.81 6.87
N THR A 124 -7.75 2.80 8.05
CA THR A 124 -6.53 2.02 8.27
C THR A 124 -6.82 0.52 8.35
N TYR A 125 -5.85 -0.28 7.92
CA TYR A 125 -5.90 -1.72 7.97
C TYR A 125 -5.97 -2.19 9.43
N PRO A 126 -6.98 -2.97 9.82
CA PRO A 126 -7.14 -3.38 11.20
C PRO A 126 -5.95 -4.21 11.67
N ALA A 127 -5.40 -3.90 12.85
CA ALA A 127 -4.30 -4.67 13.45
C ALA A 127 -4.67 -6.15 13.71
N THR A 128 -5.97 -6.45 13.82
CA THR A 128 -6.51 -7.81 14.01
C THR A 128 -6.83 -8.53 12.70
N ALA A 129 -6.68 -7.87 11.54
CA ALA A 129 -6.89 -8.49 10.24
C ALA A 129 -5.75 -9.46 9.91
N ARG A 130 -5.96 -10.29 8.88
CA ARG A 130 -4.96 -11.27 8.41
C ARG A 130 -3.64 -10.57 8.06
N PRO A 131 -2.49 -11.26 8.18
CA PRO A 131 -1.24 -10.77 7.61
C PRO A 131 -1.40 -10.30 6.17
N VAL A 132 -0.90 -9.12 5.85
CA VAL A 132 -0.91 -8.55 4.49
C VAL A 132 0.49 -8.25 4.00
N PHE A 133 0.78 -8.74 2.79
CA PHE A 133 2.02 -8.45 2.07
C PHE A 133 1.76 -7.47 0.93
N PHE A 134 2.61 -6.46 0.79
CA PHE A 134 2.42 -5.42 -0.23
C PHE A 134 3.74 -4.87 -0.78
N GLY A 135 3.67 -3.96 -1.74
CA GLY A 135 4.82 -3.30 -2.35
C GLY A 135 4.51 -1.85 -2.71
N HIS A 136 5.01 -1.37 -3.85
CA HIS A 136 4.78 -0.03 -4.42
C HIS A 136 5.53 1.14 -3.75
N TYR A 137 5.86 1.03 -2.47
CA TYR A 137 6.41 2.16 -1.70
C TYR A 137 7.91 2.37 -1.84
N TRP A 138 8.64 1.52 -2.59
CA TRP A 138 10.08 1.66 -2.82
C TRP A 138 10.86 1.95 -1.53
N LEU A 139 10.64 1.12 -0.51
CA LEU A 139 11.31 1.31 0.78
C LEU A 139 12.83 1.12 0.63
N SER A 140 13.57 1.66 1.60
CA SER A 140 15.02 1.56 1.68
C SER A 140 15.45 1.20 3.11
N GLY A 141 16.70 0.78 3.26
CA GLY A 141 17.22 0.26 4.53
C GLY A 141 16.89 -1.21 4.75
N ASP A 142 17.07 -1.66 5.98
CA ASP A 142 16.81 -3.06 6.35
C ASP A 142 15.30 -3.35 6.38
N PRO A 143 14.86 -4.50 5.83
CA PRO A 143 13.46 -4.88 5.89
C PRO A 143 12.93 -5.06 7.31
N VAL A 144 11.86 -4.34 7.62
CA VAL A 144 11.14 -4.41 8.89
C VAL A 144 9.65 -4.63 8.65
N LEU A 145 8.96 -5.15 9.66
CA LEU A 145 7.51 -5.19 9.68
C LEU A 145 6.96 -3.76 9.80
N GLN A 146 6.03 -3.39 8.92
CA GLN A 146 5.37 -2.09 8.94
C GLN A 146 4.27 -2.01 10.01
N ALA A 147 3.68 -3.16 10.35
CA ALA A 147 2.81 -3.37 11.50
C ALA A 147 2.90 -4.85 11.92
N GLN A 148 2.28 -5.23 13.05
CA GLN A 148 2.28 -6.61 13.53
C GLN A 148 1.75 -7.64 12.50
N ASN A 149 0.91 -7.18 11.57
CA ASN A 149 0.27 -7.96 10.52
C ASN A 149 0.48 -7.36 9.11
N ALA A 150 1.46 -6.47 8.92
CA ALA A 150 1.71 -5.84 7.63
C ALA A 150 3.21 -5.82 7.29
N LEU A 151 3.55 -6.29 6.08
CA LEU A 151 4.92 -6.29 5.57
C LEU A 151 4.95 -5.85 4.11
N CYS A 152 5.64 -4.74 3.86
CA CYS A 152 6.08 -4.35 2.54
C CYS A 152 7.24 -5.26 2.12
N LEU A 153 7.23 -5.76 0.89
CA LEU A 153 8.31 -6.54 0.29
C LEU A 153 9.07 -5.75 -0.79
N ASP A 154 8.62 -4.53 -1.09
CA ASP A 154 9.23 -3.66 -2.09
C ASP A 154 10.30 -2.76 -1.45
N TYR A 155 11.51 -3.29 -1.36
CA TYR A 155 12.71 -2.57 -0.93
C TYR A 155 13.55 -2.12 -2.12
N SER A 156 12.91 -1.61 -3.18
CA SER A 156 13.61 -1.02 -4.33
C SER A 156 14.48 -2.00 -5.13
N ALA A 157 14.08 -3.28 -5.21
CA ALA A 157 14.77 -4.33 -5.97
C ALA A 157 14.96 -4.00 -7.47
N GLY A 158 14.09 -3.15 -8.04
CA GLY A 158 14.23 -2.65 -9.41
C GLY A 158 15.30 -1.57 -9.60
N LYS A 159 16.01 -1.18 -8.53
CA LYS A 159 17.14 -0.25 -8.53
C LYS A 159 18.35 -0.95 -7.88
N GLU A 160 18.82 -0.43 -6.75
CA GLU A 160 19.99 -0.93 -6.01
C GLU A 160 19.60 -1.65 -4.72
N GLY A 161 18.30 -1.82 -4.47
CA GLY A 161 17.81 -2.49 -3.27
C GLY A 161 17.76 -4.01 -3.41
N PRO A 162 17.62 -4.74 -2.30
CA PRO A 162 17.54 -6.20 -2.31
C PRO A 162 16.17 -6.69 -2.82
N LEU A 163 16.15 -7.91 -3.34
CA LEU A 163 14.90 -8.67 -3.45
C LEU A 163 14.54 -9.22 -2.06
N VAL A 164 13.31 -8.96 -1.60
CA VAL A 164 12.86 -9.38 -0.27
C VAL A 164 11.73 -10.39 -0.40
N THR A 165 11.80 -11.45 0.40
CA THR A 165 10.76 -12.49 0.50
C THR A 165 10.41 -12.77 1.95
N TYR A 166 9.24 -13.35 2.19
CA TYR A 166 8.82 -13.79 3.52
C TYR A 166 8.39 -15.26 3.48
N GLU A 167 8.79 -16.04 4.49
CA GLU A 167 8.35 -17.43 4.67
C GLU A 167 7.18 -17.50 5.66
N LEU A 168 6.00 -17.93 5.17
CA LEU A 168 4.80 -18.11 5.98
C LEU A 168 4.38 -19.58 6.00
N TYR A 169 4.20 -20.15 7.20
CA TYR A 169 3.74 -21.53 7.34
C TYR A 169 2.20 -21.61 7.46
N PRO A 170 1.59 -22.72 7.01
CA PRO A 170 0.15 -22.92 7.16
C PRO A 170 -0.32 -22.82 8.61
N GLY A 171 -1.40 -22.05 8.83
CA GLY A 171 -2.01 -21.85 10.16
C GLY A 171 -1.39 -20.72 10.98
N GLU A 172 -0.34 -20.07 10.50
CA GLU A 172 0.22 -18.91 11.16
C GLU A 172 -0.57 -17.65 10.85
N VAL A 173 -0.80 -16.85 11.88
CA VAL A 173 -1.63 -15.64 11.83
C VAL A 173 -0.88 -14.39 12.26
N SER A 174 0.44 -14.50 12.51
CA SER A 174 1.29 -13.41 12.98
C SER A 174 2.61 -13.41 12.21
N LEU A 175 3.13 -12.22 11.93
CA LEU A 175 4.39 -12.05 11.23
C LEU A 175 5.58 -12.03 12.20
N SER A 176 6.73 -12.53 11.76
CA SER A 176 7.99 -12.52 12.52
C SER A 176 9.12 -11.92 11.67
N PRO A 177 9.88 -10.93 12.17
CA PRO A 177 11.04 -10.39 11.44
C PRO A 177 12.10 -11.45 11.08
N GLU A 178 12.22 -12.52 11.87
CA GLU A 178 13.19 -13.60 11.66
C GLU A 178 12.96 -14.40 10.37
N ARG A 179 11.80 -14.23 9.73
CA ARG A 179 11.43 -14.92 8.49
C ARG A 179 11.44 -14.02 7.26
N ILE A 180 11.96 -12.81 7.42
CA ILE A 180 12.24 -11.93 6.30
C ILE A 180 13.60 -12.34 5.71
N CYS A 181 13.61 -12.71 4.44
CA CYS A 181 14.82 -13.08 3.72
C CYS A 181 15.15 -12.01 2.69
N MET A 182 16.40 -11.57 2.70
CA MET A 182 16.97 -10.68 1.68
C MET A 182 17.81 -11.50 0.72
N HIS A 183 17.66 -11.22 -0.56
CA HIS A 183 18.44 -11.81 -1.64
C HIS A 183 19.14 -10.70 -2.39
N GLU A 184 20.45 -10.81 -2.55
CA GLU A 184 21.20 -9.87 -3.38
C GLU A 184 20.74 -9.99 -4.83
N THR A 185 20.41 -8.86 -5.43
CA THR A 185 20.08 -8.77 -6.85
C THR A 185 21.37 -8.98 -7.66
N PRO A 186 21.37 -9.90 -8.66
CA PRO A 186 22.56 -10.13 -9.48
C PRO A 186 23.00 -8.83 -10.15
N SER A 187 24.28 -8.49 -10.02
CA SER A 187 24.95 -7.38 -10.70
C SER A 187 24.97 -7.54 -12.22
#